data_AF-A0A5T0QBR1-F1
#
_entry.id   AF-A0A5T0QBR1-F1
#
_cell.length_a   1.000
_cell.length_b   1.000
_cell.length_c   1.000
_cell.angle_alpha   90.00
_cell.angle_beta   90.00
_cell.angle_gamma   90.00
#
_symmetry.space_group_name_H-M   'P 1'
#
loop_
_entity.id
_entity.type
_entity.pdbx_description
1 polymer ?
#
loop_
_entity_poly.entity_id
_entity_poly.type
_entity_poly.pdbx_seq_one_letter_code
_entity_poly.pdbx_strand_id
1 'polypeptide(L)'
;MEFFSPGLACNHIDKVGGDIDLCIIDTMHSYPGEALDFLFVLPYLSKNAVVIMHDLTFHILCDVSYRNVCSVLFSSFFGRKHYLRENYIHYGPNFQNIGYCVLDDNQLDDNQMEEEKLYVYFKLLNLPWNYMLKKQDICDCIEFFKLNYTEDFLVLFLKILEIQQKWFETDKINFYDKWRPKKSLSVNRNMINSSGK
;
A
#
# COMPACT_ATOMS: atom_id res chain seq x y z
N MET A 1 -6.25 23.60 -1.71
CA MET A 1 -6.02 22.15 -1.85
C MET A 1 -4.99 21.98 -2.93
N GLU A 2 -3.80 21.55 -2.56
CA GLU A 2 -2.71 21.28 -3.50
C GLU A 2 -2.70 19.79 -3.84
N PHE A 3 -2.30 19.48 -5.07
CA PHE A 3 -2.20 18.10 -5.56
C PHE A 3 -0.77 17.85 -6.03
N PHE A 4 -0.15 16.81 -5.51
CA PHE A 4 1.23 16.44 -5.84
C PHE A 4 1.25 15.17 -6.69
N SER A 5 1.85 15.27 -7.89
CA SER A 5 2.04 14.17 -8.84
C SER A 5 3.04 14.60 -9.91
N PRO A 6 3.67 13.67 -10.66
CA PRO A 6 3.67 12.20 -10.51
C PRO A 6 4.78 11.71 -9.55
N GLY A 7 4.92 10.40 -9.38
CA GLY A 7 6.03 9.78 -8.62
C GLY A 7 5.57 8.95 -7.43
N LEU A 8 6.51 8.61 -6.55
CA LEU A 8 6.25 7.93 -5.29
C LEU A 8 5.76 8.93 -4.23
N ALA A 9 5.05 8.45 -3.21
CA ALA A 9 4.62 9.32 -2.11
C ALA A 9 5.82 9.99 -1.39
N CYS A 10 6.96 9.29 -1.25
CA CYS A 10 8.17 9.86 -0.66
C CYS A 10 8.73 11.09 -1.42
N ASN A 11 8.41 11.28 -2.70
CA ASN A 11 8.85 12.45 -3.46
C ASN A 11 8.08 13.74 -3.09
N HIS A 12 6.98 13.61 -2.33
CA HIS A 12 6.06 14.71 -2.07
C HIS A 12 5.68 14.87 -0.60
N ILE A 13 5.84 13.84 0.24
CA ILE A 13 5.35 13.85 1.62
C ILE A 13 5.95 14.99 2.47
N ASP A 14 7.19 15.39 2.21
CA ASP A 14 7.81 16.56 2.84
C ASP A 14 7.06 17.88 2.57
N LYS A 15 6.40 18.00 1.41
CA LYS A 15 5.61 19.19 1.04
C LYS A 15 4.25 19.20 1.74
N VAL A 16 3.72 18.03 2.08
CA VAL A 16 2.50 17.88 2.87
C VAL A 16 2.77 18.27 4.32
N GLY A 17 3.92 17.84 4.84
CA GLY A 17 4.32 18.07 6.23
C GLY A 17 3.88 16.95 7.17
N GLY A 18 4.31 17.04 8.44
CA GLY A 18 3.98 16.07 9.48
C GLY A 18 2.64 16.33 10.16
N ASP A 19 2.40 15.64 11.28
CA ASP A 19 1.18 15.71 12.09
C ASP A 19 -0.11 15.40 11.31
N ILE A 20 -0.01 14.49 10.34
CA ILE A 20 -1.15 14.04 9.54
C ILE A 20 -2.07 13.18 10.41
N ASP A 21 -3.26 13.70 10.70
CA ASP A 21 -4.29 13.05 11.53
C ASP A 21 -5.17 12.06 10.74
N LEU A 22 -5.23 12.23 9.42
CA LEU A 22 -6.00 11.40 8.51
C LEU A 22 -5.21 11.11 7.22
N CYS A 23 -5.02 9.83 6.92
CA CYS A 23 -4.41 9.36 5.68
C CYS A 23 -5.37 8.42 4.93
N ILE A 24 -5.47 8.56 3.61
CA ILE A 24 -6.24 7.66 2.75
C ILE A 24 -5.28 6.99 1.79
N ILE A 25 -5.26 5.66 1.78
CA ILE A 25 -4.45 4.84 0.89
C ILE A 25 -5.38 4.15 -0.11
N ASP A 26 -5.24 4.55 -1.37
CA ASP A 26 -5.94 4.03 -2.55
C ASP A 26 -5.00 4.17 -3.75
N THR A 27 -3.99 3.30 -3.84
CA THR A 27 -2.83 3.52 -4.72
C THR A 27 -2.65 2.43 -5.79
N MET A 28 -1.60 1.62 -5.70
CA MET A 28 -1.15 0.73 -6.77
C MET A 28 -1.87 -0.61 -6.76
N HIS A 29 -2.48 -0.99 -5.64
CA HIS A 29 -3.18 -2.26 -5.43
C HIS A 29 -2.30 -3.46 -5.77
N SER A 30 -0.97 -3.32 -5.68
CA SER A 30 0.03 -4.34 -5.98
C SER A 30 1.31 -4.13 -5.17
N TYR A 31 2.08 -5.20 -4.97
CA TYR A 31 3.41 -5.12 -4.37
C TYR A 31 4.44 -4.62 -5.40
N PRO A 32 5.42 -3.79 -5.00
CA PRO A 32 5.62 -3.26 -3.65
C PRO A 32 4.85 -1.97 -3.34
N GLY A 33 4.28 -1.31 -4.35
CA GLY A 33 3.80 0.07 -4.26
C GLY A 33 2.88 0.36 -3.08
N GLU A 34 1.86 -0.47 -2.86
CA GLU A 34 0.88 -0.26 -1.78
C GLU A 34 1.55 -0.25 -0.39
N ALA A 35 2.48 -1.18 -0.15
CA ALA A 35 3.19 -1.28 1.13
C ALA A 35 4.23 -0.17 1.28
N LEU A 36 4.89 0.23 0.19
CA LEU A 36 5.83 1.36 0.19
C LEU A 36 5.12 2.68 0.48
N ASP A 37 3.96 2.93 -0.13
CA ASP A 37 3.21 4.17 0.13
C ASP A 37 2.82 4.30 1.60
N PHE A 38 2.42 3.21 2.26
CA PHE A 38 2.19 3.22 3.71
C PHE A 38 3.47 3.55 4.50
N LEU A 39 4.60 2.94 4.16
CA LEU A 39 5.88 3.25 4.80
C LEU A 39 6.32 4.69 4.52
N PHE A 40 5.97 5.28 3.39
CA PHE A 40 6.32 6.68 3.11
C PHE A 40 5.52 7.68 3.94
N VAL A 41 4.26 7.38 4.25
CA VAL A 41 3.43 8.29 5.05
C VAL A 41 3.65 8.09 6.55
N LEU A 42 4.03 6.89 6.99
CA LEU A 42 4.10 6.52 8.41
C LEU A 42 4.89 7.51 9.28
N PRO A 43 6.07 8.05 8.87
CA PRO A 43 6.84 9.05 9.64
C PRO A 43 6.14 10.39 9.84
N TYR A 44 5.13 10.69 9.04
CA TYR A 44 4.44 11.97 9.03
C TYR A 44 3.06 11.89 9.71
N LEU A 45 2.64 10.69 10.10
CA LEU A 45 1.36 10.48 10.78
C LEU A 45 1.43 10.95 12.25
N SER A 46 0.37 11.62 12.71
CA SER A 46 0.23 11.97 14.12
C SER A 46 -0.02 10.72 14.98
N LYS A 47 0.13 10.86 16.30
CA LYS A 47 -0.37 9.85 17.24
C LYS A 47 -1.86 9.62 17.02
N ASN A 48 -2.29 8.36 17.03
CA ASN A 48 -3.66 7.94 16.73
C ASN A 48 -4.19 8.39 15.36
N ALA A 49 -3.32 8.65 14.38
CA ALA A 49 -3.76 8.97 13.03
C ALA A 49 -4.71 7.89 12.50
N VAL A 50 -5.71 8.32 11.77
CA VAL A 50 -6.67 7.45 11.10
C VAL A 50 -6.15 7.13 9.72
N VAL A 51 -5.89 5.86 9.45
CA VAL A 51 -5.53 5.39 8.10
C VAL A 51 -6.75 4.68 7.51
N ILE A 52 -7.32 5.28 6.47
CA ILE A 52 -8.40 4.70 5.66
C ILE A 52 -7.77 3.95 4.49
N MET A 53 -8.28 2.76 4.23
CA MET A 53 -7.78 1.92 3.16
C MET A 53 -8.93 1.42 2.29
N HIS A 54 -8.75 1.60 0.99
CA HIS A 54 -9.70 1.15 -0.03
C HIS A 54 -9.37 -0.27 -0.52
N ASP A 55 -10.29 -0.87 -1.28
CA ASP A 55 -10.07 -2.13 -2.00
C ASP A 55 -9.67 -3.34 -1.12
N LEU A 56 -10.19 -3.41 0.11
CA LEU A 56 -9.93 -4.52 1.03
C LEU A 56 -10.42 -5.88 0.49
N THR A 57 -11.46 -5.90 -0.34
CA THR A 57 -11.98 -7.12 -0.97
C THR A 57 -11.58 -7.26 -2.42
N PHE A 58 -10.58 -6.49 -2.89
CA PHE A 58 -10.05 -6.57 -4.25
C PHE A 58 -9.68 -8.00 -4.67
N HIS A 59 -9.21 -8.81 -3.73
CA HIS A 59 -8.89 -10.22 -3.93
C HIS A 59 -10.06 -11.15 -4.29
N ILE A 60 -11.28 -10.71 -4.06
CA ILE A 60 -12.50 -11.43 -4.40
C ILE A 60 -13.06 -10.92 -5.73
N LEU A 61 -12.86 -9.64 -6.02
CA LEU A 61 -13.47 -8.95 -7.16
C LEU A 61 -12.64 -9.03 -8.44
N CYS A 62 -11.33 -9.19 -8.32
CA CYS A 62 -10.40 -9.16 -9.44
C CYS A 62 -9.53 -10.41 -9.47
N ASP A 63 -9.42 -11.07 -10.62
CA ASP A 63 -8.57 -12.26 -10.77
C ASP A 63 -7.16 -11.87 -11.24
N VAL A 64 -6.37 -11.27 -10.33
CA VAL A 64 -4.95 -10.97 -10.55
C VAL A 64 -4.12 -11.54 -9.40
N SER A 65 -2.86 -11.89 -9.63
CA SER A 65 -2.03 -12.61 -8.63
C SER A 65 -1.72 -11.82 -7.35
N TYR A 66 -1.82 -10.50 -7.38
CA TYR A 66 -1.43 -9.58 -6.30
C TYR A 66 -2.60 -8.93 -5.57
N ARG A 67 -3.79 -9.39 -5.88
CA ARG A 67 -5.06 -8.82 -5.46
C ARG A 67 -5.28 -8.75 -3.93
N ASN A 68 -4.45 -9.42 -3.15
CA ASN A 68 -4.56 -9.50 -1.69
C ASN A 68 -3.74 -8.45 -0.94
N VAL A 69 -2.90 -7.64 -1.61
CA VAL A 69 -2.03 -6.68 -0.92
C VAL A 69 -2.80 -5.75 0.01
N CYS A 70 -3.94 -5.24 -0.46
CA CYS A 70 -4.72 -4.29 0.31
C CYS A 70 -5.27 -4.92 1.61
N SER A 71 -5.82 -6.12 1.49
CA SER A 71 -6.32 -6.89 2.63
C SER A 71 -5.20 -7.27 3.61
N VAL A 72 -4.03 -7.65 3.10
CA VAL A 72 -2.89 -8.08 3.93
C VAL A 72 -2.31 -6.89 4.70
N LEU A 73 -2.08 -5.76 4.01
CA LEU A 73 -1.57 -4.54 4.63
C LEU A 73 -2.55 -4.02 5.68
N PHE A 74 -3.85 -3.91 5.38
CA PHE A 74 -4.84 -3.48 6.38
C PHE A 74 -4.88 -4.40 7.60
N SER A 75 -4.80 -5.72 7.38
CA SER A 75 -4.78 -6.69 8.48
C SER A 75 -3.55 -6.54 9.37
N SER A 76 -2.44 -6.05 8.82
CA SER A 76 -1.17 -5.84 9.52
C SER A 76 -1.14 -4.58 10.40
N PHE A 77 -2.03 -3.61 10.18
CA PHE A 77 -2.03 -2.37 10.96
C PHE A 77 -2.23 -2.65 12.44
N PHE A 78 -1.41 -2.02 13.29
CA PHE A 78 -1.56 -2.06 14.74
C PHE A 78 -2.42 -0.90 15.19
N GLY A 79 -3.59 -1.21 15.75
CA GLY A 79 -4.60 -0.22 16.08
C GLY A 79 -6.02 -0.77 16.11
N ARG A 80 -6.98 0.12 16.37
CA ARG A 80 -8.41 -0.21 16.34
C ARG A 80 -8.92 -0.15 14.91
N LYS A 81 -9.20 -1.33 14.34
CA LYS A 81 -9.76 -1.47 13.00
C LYS A 81 -11.29 -1.36 13.04
N HIS A 82 -11.81 -0.62 12.09
CA HIS A 82 -13.23 -0.43 11.86
C HIS A 82 -13.54 -0.70 10.40
N TYR A 83 -14.62 -1.42 10.16
CA TYR A 83 -15.09 -1.71 8.83
C TYR A 83 -16.45 -1.05 8.61
N LEU A 84 -16.60 -0.36 7.48
CA LEU A 84 -17.83 0.34 7.16
C LEU A 84 -18.90 -0.68 6.78
N ARG A 85 -20.03 -0.70 7.49
CA ARG A 85 -21.15 -1.60 7.14
C ARG A 85 -21.76 -1.15 5.81
N GLU A 86 -21.27 -1.75 4.74
CA GLU A 86 -21.82 -1.57 3.40
C GLU A 86 -22.82 -2.69 3.13
N ASN A 87 -23.93 -2.35 2.48
CA ASN A 87 -24.77 -3.35 1.83
C ASN A 87 -24.04 -3.79 0.55
N TYR A 88 -22.96 -4.56 0.71
CA TYR A 88 -22.22 -5.10 -0.42
C TYR A 88 -23.05 -6.21 -1.06
N ILE A 89 -23.71 -5.83 -2.16
CA ILE A 89 -24.92 -6.45 -2.73
C ILE A 89 -24.73 -7.92 -3.11
N HIS A 90 -23.49 -8.37 -3.30
CA HIS A 90 -23.18 -9.71 -3.82
C HIS A 90 -22.63 -10.71 -2.78
N TYR A 91 -22.00 -10.24 -1.70
CA TYR A 91 -21.30 -11.12 -0.75
C TYR A 91 -21.76 -10.92 0.71
N GLY A 92 -22.57 -9.90 0.97
CA GLY A 92 -23.11 -9.60 2.29
C GLY A 92 -22.23 -8.65 3.12
N PRO A 93 -22.70 -8.26 4.31
CA PRO A 93 -22.15 -7.13 5.06
C PRO A 93 -20.75 -7.35 5.65
N ASN A 94 -20.19 -8.56 5.57
CA ASN A 94 -18.85 -8.88 6.08
C ASN A 94 -17.75 -8.70 5.02
N PHE A 95 -18.10 -8.39 3.78
CA PHE A 95 -17.16 -8.23 2.66
C PHE A 95 -16.99 -6.75 2.31
N GLN A 96 -16.58 -5.98 3.30
CA GLN A 96 -16.53 -4.52 3.24
C GLN A 96 -15.27 -4.10 2.48
N ASN A 97 -15.44 -3.31 1.42
CA ASN A 97 -14.31 -2.94 0.57
C ASN A 97 -13.48 -1.80 1.15
N ILE A 98 -14.02 -1.07 2.12
CA ILE A 98 -13.38 0.06 2.78
C ILE A 98 -13.34 -0.18 4.28
N GLY A 99 -12.18 0.06 4.87
CA GLY A 99 -11.98 0.05 6.31
C GLY A 99 -11.03 1.16 6.75
N TYR A 100 -11.01 1.45 8.04
CA TYR A 100 -10.04 2.36 8.62
C TYR A 100 -9.46 1.79 9.90
N CYS A 101 -8.23 2.17 10.20
CA CYS A 101 -7.55 1.85 11.44
C CYS A 101 -7.19 3.14 12.15
N VAL A 102 -7.62 3.27 13.40
CA VAL A 102 -7.03 4.25 14.32
C VAL A 102 -5.75 3.61 14.83
N LEU A 103 -4.59 4.06 14.33
CA LEU A 103 -3.31 3.45 14.68
C LEU A 103 -3.05 3.55 16.19
N ASP A 104 -2.40 2.55 16.76
CA ASP A 104 -1.92 2.64 18.15
C ASP A 104 -0.94 3.82 18.28
N ASP A 105 -0.84 4.37 19.50
CA ASP A 105 0.19 5.33 19.83
C ASP A 105 1.59 4.79 19.45
N ASN A 106 2.45 5.69 18.95
CA ASN A 106 3.90 5.50 18.87
C ASN A 106 4.45 4.46 17.88
N GLN A 107 3.89 4.32 16.67
CA GLN A 107 4.37 3.38 15.63
C GLN A 107 5.87 3.45 15.27
N LEU A 108 6.58 4.52 15.69
CA LEU A 108 7.97 4.82 15.32
C LEU A 108 8.88 5.14 16.53
N ASP A 109 8.43 4.91 17.77
CA ASP A 109 9.29 5.15 18.94
C ASP A 109 10.38 4.06 19.07
N ASP A 110 11.55 4.42 19.59
CA ASP A 110 12.73 3.54 19.76
C ASP A 110 12.58 2.46 20.86
N ASN A 111 11.35 2.09 21.23
CA ASN A 111 11.13 1.01 22.19
C ASN A 111 10.97 -0.34 21.48
N GLN A 112 11.35 -1.42 22.16
CA GLN A 112 11.39 -2.77 21.59
C GLN A 112 10.05 -3.24 21.00
N MET A 113 8.91 -2.87 21.61
CA MET A 113 7.59 -3.30 21.10
C MET A 113 7.20 -2.59 19.81
N GLU A 114 7.62 -1.34 19.62
CA GLU A 114 7.35 -0.57 18.41
C GLU A 114 8.26 -0.99 17.25
N GLU A 115 9.52 -1.35 17.56
CA GLU A 115 10.43 -1.95 16.59
C GLU A 115 9.82 -3.23 15.97
N GLU A 116 9.17 -4.07 16.78
CA GLU A 116 8.46 -5.27 16.30
C GLU A 116 7.33 -4.96 15.31
N LYS A 117 6.59 -3.86 15.52
CA LYS A 117 5.52 -3.42 14.59
C LYS A 117 6.12 -2.97 13.27
N LEU A 118 7.21 -2.20 13.30
CA LEU A 118 7.90 -1.77 12.10
C LEU A 118 8.45 -2.96 11.31
N TYR A 119 8.99 -3.97 11.97
CA TYR A 119 9.41 -5.21 11.30
C TYR A 119 8.25 -5.89 10.59
N VAL A 120 7.03 -5.87 11.12
CA VAL A 120 5.86 -6.42 10.42
C VAL A 120 5.61 -5.65 9.12
N TYR A 121 5.61 -4.32 9.16
CA TYR A 121 5.41 -3.50 7.96
C TYR A 121 6.52 -3.71 6.91
N PHE A 122 7.79 -3.72 7.31
CA PHE A 122 8.90 -3.98 6.38
C PHE A 122 8.88 -5.42 5.84
N LYS A 123 8.46 -6.41 6.64
CA LYS A 123 8.33 -7.81 6.17
C LYS A 123 7.26 -7.98 5.09
N LEU A 124 6.27 -7.08 5.00
CA LEU A 124 5.35 -7.08 3.86
C LEU A 124 6.06 -6.86 2.52
N LEU A 125 7.18 -6.13 2.51
CA LEU A 125 8.00 -5.95 1.31
C LEU A 125 8.75 -7.23 0.91
N ASN A 126 8.85 -8.24 1.78
CA ASN A 126 9.42 -9.55 1.41
C ASN A 126 8.44 -10.42 0.60
N LEU A 127 7.16 -10.02 0.49
CA LEU A 127 6.22 -10.71 -0.39
C LEU A 127 6.60 -10.48 -1.86
N PRO A 128 6.31 -11.42 -2.78
CA PRO A 128 6.73 -11.30 -4.19
C PRO A 128 6.24 -10.01 -4.86
N TRP A 129 7.16 -9.23 -5.43
CA TRP A 129 6.83 -7.95 -6.07
C TRP A 129 6.31 -8.13 -7.49
N ASN A 130 5.25 -7.41 -7.87
CA ASN A 130 4.65 -7.51 -9.21
C ASN A 130 5.43 -6.78 -10.30
N TYR A 131 6.27 -5.84 -9.89
CA TYR A 131 7.17 -5.11 -10.75
C TYR A 131 8.42 -4.74 -9.96
N MET A 132 9.53 -4.59 -10.66
CA MET A 132 10.71 -3.96 -10.10
C MET A 132 10.58 -2.44 -10.18
N LEU A 133 10.98 -1.77 -9.11
CA LEU A 133 11.15 -0.32 -9.07
C LEU A 133 12.20 0.13 -10.10
N LYS A 134 12.06 1.35 -10.61
CA LYS A 134 13.10 1.95 -11.46
C LYS A 134 14.31 2.32 -10.60
N LYS A 135 15.47 2.47 -11.24
CA LYS A 135 16.70 2.85 -10.54
C LYS A 135 16.56 4.15 -9.73
N GLN A 136 15.89 5.16 -10.28
CA GLN A 136 15.68 6.42 -9.55
C GLN A 136 14.76 6.23 -8.35
N ASP A 137 13.62 5.54 -8.53
CA ASP A 137 12.69 5.21 -7.46
C ASP A 137 13.38 4.46 -6.30
N ILE A 138 14.32 3.55 -6.62
CA ILE A 138 15.14 2.86 -5.61
C ILE A 138 16.02 3.85 -4.84
N CYS A 139 16.70 4.78 -5.53
CA CYS A 139 17.50 5.81 -4.88
C CYS A 139 16.64 6.67 -3.94
N ASP A 140 15.46 7.07 -4.39
CA ASP A 140 14.53 7.88 -3.60
C ASP A 140 14.04 7.12 -2.36
N CYS A 141 13.75 5.81 -2.48
CA CYS A 141 13.42 4.95 -1.33
C CYS A 141 14.58 4.89 -0.32
N ILE A 142 15.82 4.73 -0.80
CA ILE A 142 17.01 4.62 0.06
C ILE A 142 17.21 5.92 0.84
N GLU A 143 17.18 7.08 0.18
CA GLU A 143 17.32 8.37 0.86
C GLU A 143 16.18 8.59 1.85
N PHE A 144 14.94 8.27 1.47
CA PHE A 144 13.81 8.39 2.37
C PHE A 144 13.96 7.50 3.61
N PHE A 145 14.34 6.23 3.45
CA PHE A 145 14.50 5.33 4.59
C PHE A 145 15.67 5.70 5.48
N LYS A 146 16.77 6.17 4.90
CA LYS A 146 17.92 6.68 5.65
C LYS A 146 17.57 7.89 6.53
N LEU A 147 16.64 8.73 6.08
CA LEU A 147 16.23 9.93 6.81
C LEU A 147 15.18 9.64 7.90
N ASN A 148 14.31 8.66 7.69
CA ASN A 148 13.10 8.47 8.51
C ASN A 148 13.09 7.19 9.35
N TYR A 149 14.02 6.28 9.12
CA TYR A 149 14.09 4.99 9.82
C TYR A 149 15.50 4.71 10.30
N THR A 150 15.63 3.80 11.26
CA THR A 150 16.93 3.33 11.73
C THR A 150 17.69 2.58 10.62
N GLU A 151 19.01 2.54 10.75
CA GLU A 151 19.89 1.87 9.78
C GLU A 151 19.51 0.40 9.55
N ASP A 152 19.00 -0.29 10.57
CA ASP A 152 18.58 -1.70 10.48
C ASP A 152 17.44 -1.91 9.47
N PHE A 153 16.48 -0.97 9.39
CA PHE A 153 15.39 -1.02 8.42
C PHE A 153 15.86 -0.69 7.00
N LEU A 154 16.83 0.22 6.85
CA LEU A 154 17.47 0.46 5.56
C LEU A 154 18.20 -0.80 5.07
N VAL A 155 18.98 -1.45 5.94
CA VAL A 155 19.67 -2.70 5.63
C VAL A 155 18.67 -3.80 5.26
N LEU A 156 17.55 -3.92 5.98
CA LEU A 156 16.49 -4.87 5.67
C LEU A 156 15.88 -4.59 4.28
N PHE A 157 15.57 -3.33 3.97
CA PHE A 157 15.05 -2.95 2.66
C PHE A 157 16.03 -3.29 1.52
N LEU A 158 17.32 -2.97 1.68
CA LEU A 158 18.35 -3.31 0.70
C LEU A 158 18.45 -4.82 0.49
N LYS A 159 18.32 -5.62 1.55
CA LYS A 159 18.33 -7.08 1.43
C LYS A 159 17.10 -7.61 0.70
N ILE A 160 15.92 -7.05 0.97
CA ILE A 160 14.69 -7.37 0.25
C ILE A 160 14.85 -7.04 -1.23
N LEU A 161 15.40 -5.87 -1.57
CA LEU A 161 15.64 -5.46 -2.95
C LEU A 161 16.54 -6.45 -3.70
N GLU A 162 17.63 -6.91 -3.08
CA GLU A 162 18.53 -7.94 -3.63
C GLU A 162 17.79 -9.25 -3.92
N ILE A 163 16.94 -9.71 -2.99
CA ILE A 163 16.15 -10.94 -3.14
C ILE A 163 15.16 -10.79 -4.30
N GLN A 164 14.45 -9.67 -4.37
CA GLN A 164 13.46 -9.40 -5.42
C GLN A 164 14.14 -9.31 -6.80
N GLN A 165 15.27 -8.60 -6.91
CA GLN A 165 16.06 -8.56 -8.14
C GLN A 165 16.42 -9.96 -8.62
N LYS A 166 16.96 -10.80 -7.73
CA LYS A 166 17.29 -12.18 -8.06
C LYS A 166 16.07 -12.99 -8.50
N TRP A 167 14.92 -12.80 -7.86
CA TRP A 167 13.68 -13.48 -8.24
C TRP A 167 13.18 -13.08 -9.63
N PHE A 168 13.32 -11.81 -10.00
CA PHE A 168 13.01 -11.31 -11.34
C PHE A 168 14.02 -11.81 -12.39
N GLU A 169 15.31 -11.81 -12.09
CA GLU A 169 16.36 -12.30 -13.00
C GLU A 169 16.26 -13.80 -13.28
N THR A 170 15.76 -14.57 -12.31
CA THR A 170 15.66 -16.04 -12.41
C THR A 170 14.26 -16.53 -12.78
N ASP A 171 13.33 -15.63 -13.12
CA ASP A 171 11.90 -15.91 -13.37
C ASP A 171 11.27 -16.82 -12.30
N LYS A 172 11.78 -16.75 -11.06
CA LYS A 172 11.31 -17.59 -9.95
C LYS A 172 9.90 -17.24 -9.51
N ILE A 173 9.47 -16.03 -9.81
CA ILE A 173 8.08 -15.65 -9.66
C ILE A 173 7.43 -15.73 -11.04
N ASN A 174 6.67 -16.80 -11.23
CA ASN A 174 5.94 -17.05 -12.46
C ASN A 174 4.72 -16.14 -12.51
N PHE A 175 4.94 -14.87 -12.84
CA PHE A 175 3.88 -13.88 -13.04
C PHE A 175 3.21 -14.10 -14.40
N TYR A 176 2.31 -15.09 -14.48
CA TYR A 176 1.38 -15.16 -15.61
C TYR A 176 0.48 -13.91 -15.71
N ASP A 177 0.48 -13.03 -14.69
CA ASP A 177 -0.02 -11.66 -14.78
C ASP A 177 1.00 -10.66 -14.22
N LYS A 178 1.92 -10.19 -15.07
CA LYS A 178 2.64 -8.92 -14.82
C LYS A 178 1.59 -7.81 -14.72
N TRP A 179 1.72 -6.93 -13.72
CA TRP A 179 0.86 -5.75 -13.62
C TRP A 179 0.91 -4.97 -14.95
N ARG A 180 -0.27 -4.71 -15.53
CA ARG A 180 -0.42 -3.85 -16.71
C ARG A 180 -1.26 -2.65 -16.28
N PRO A 181 -0.81 -1.41 -16.53
CA PRO A 181 -1.63 -0.25 -16.25
C PRO A 181 -2.96 -0.39 -17.00
N LYS A 182 -4.08 -0.17 -16.30
CA LYS A 182 -5.41 -0.16 -16.94
C LYS A 182 -5.34 0.82 -18.12
N LYS A 183 -5.53 0.33 -19.35
CA LYS A 183 -5.92 1.23 -20.46
C LYS A 183 -7.20 1.91 -20.00
N SER A 184 -7.24 3.24 -20.04
CA SER A 184 -8.44 4.02 -19.71
C SER A 184 -9.65 3.35 -20.36
N LEU A 185 -10.56 2.81 -19.55
CA LEU A 185 -11.83 2.34 -20.02
C LEU A 185 -12.56 3.57 -20.58
N SER A 186 -12.57 3.70 -21.91
CA SER A 186 -13.54 4.56 -22.56
C SER A 186 -14.90 3.99 -22.20
N VAL A 187 -15.58 4.65 -21.27
CA VAL A 187 -16.95 4.32 -20.90
C VAL A 187 -17.79 4.43 -22.17
N ASN A 188 -18.15 3.30 -22.74
CA ASN A 188 -19.00 3.23 -23.91
C ASN A 188 -20.42 3.56 -23.42
N ARG A 189 -20.81 4.83 -23.54
CA ARG A 189 -22.12 5.38 -23.08
C ARG A 189 -23.34 4.77 -23.79
N ASN A 190 -23.18 3.74 -24.62
CA ASN A 190 -24.24 3.19 -25.45
C ASN A 190 -25.00 2.00 -24.84
N MET A 191 -24.74 1.60 -23.60
CA MET A 191 -25.48 0.50 -22.93
C MET A 191 -26.56 0.94 -21.93
N ILE A 192 -26.97 2.22 -21.92
CA ILE A 192 -28.03 2.72 -21.02
C ILE A 192 -29.39 2.93 -21.72
N ASN A 193 -29.48 2.79 -23.05
CA ASN A 193 -30.73 3.07 -23.79
C ASN A 193 -31.36 1.84 -24.47
N SER A 194 -31.38 0.67 -23.81
CA SER A 194 -32.11 -0.50 -24.36
C SER A 194 -32.74 -1.39 -23.30
N SER A 195 -33.55 -0.80 -22.42
CA SER A 195 -34.51 -1.51 -21.58
C SER A 195 -35.65 -0.58 -21.17
N GLY A 196 -36.35 -0.06 -22.19
CA GLY A 196 -37.57 0.73 -22.04
C GLY A 196 -38.47 0.56 -23.26
N LYS A 197 -39.16 -0.57 -23.32
CA LYS A 197 -40.46 -0.73 -23.99
C LYS A 197 -41.28 -1.74 -23.19
#